data_AF-A0A6V8Q1H2-F1
#
_entry.id   AF-A0A6V8Q1H2-F1
#
_cell.length_a   1.000
_cell.length_b   1.000
_cell.length_c   1.000
_cell.angle_alpha   90.00
_cell.angle_beta   90.00
_cell.angle_gamma   90.00
#
_symmetry.space_group_name_H-M   'P 1'
#
loop_
_entity.id
_entity.type
_entity.pdbx_description
1 polymer ?
#
loop_
_entity_poly.entity_id
_entity_poly.type
_entity_poly.pdbx_seq_one_letter_code
_entity_poly.pdbx_strand_id
1 'polypeptide(L)' 'MDNVRIFELAKKLNITSQKLISLLEEMGRSVRRHMSSLDSKVAEEICRKVNTKAQE' A
#
# COMPACT_ATOMS: atom_id res chain seq x y z
N MET A 1 13.94 2.30 -11.88
CA MET A 1 12.68 2.55 -11.14
C MET A 1 12.35 1.31 -10.33
N ASP A 2 12.48 1.39 -9.01
CA ASP A 2 12.11 0.29 -8.12
C ASP A 2 10.58 0.28 -7.96
N ASN A 3 9.97 -0.82 -8.37
CA ASN A 3 8.54 -0.96 -8.51
C ASN A 3 8.09 -1.98 -7.47
N VAL A 4 7.51 -1.53 -6.35
CA VAL A 4 7.11 -2.43 -5.27
C VAL A 4 5.81 -3.12 -5.66
N ARG A 5 5.74 -4.44 -5.64
CA ARG A 5 4.47 -5.13 -5.88
C ARG A 5 3.56 -4.96 -4.67
N ILE A 6 2.29 -4.64 -4.93
CA ILE A 6 1.23 -4.48 -3.91
C ILE A 6 1.19 -5.70 -2.97
N PHE A 7 1.30 -6.91 -3.51
CA PHE A 7 1.32 -8.15 -2.71
C PHE A 7 2.51 -8.25 -1.75
N GLU A 8 3.71 -7.86 -2.19
CA GLU A 8 4.92 -7.87 -1.35
C GLU A 8 4.81 -6.86 -0.21
N LEU A 9 4.29 -5.67 -0.51
CA LEU A 9 4.05 -4.64 0.49
C LEU A 9 2.98 -5.08 1.50
N ALA A 10 1.86 -5.65 1.02
CA ALA A 10 0.80 -6.16 1.87
C ALA A 10 1.34 -7.22 2.85
N LYS A 11 2.17 -8.14 2.34
CA LYS A 11 2.81 -9.18 3.14
C LYS A 11 3.77 -8.62 4.19
N LYS A 12 4.58 -7.61 3.82
CA LYS A 12 5.48 -6.92 4.77
C LYS A 12 4.73 -6.18 5.88
N LEU A 13 3.61 -5.56 5.53
CA LEU A 13 2.75 -4.83 6.47
C LEU A 13 1.79 -5.74 7.25
N ASN A 14 1.82 -7.05 7.00
CA ASN A 14 0.90 -8.03 7.57
C ASN A 14 -0.59 -7.68 7.38
N ILE A 15 -0.91 -7.02 6.27
CA ILE A 15 -2.28 -6.67 5.90
C ILE A 15 -2.71 -7.43 4.64
N THR A 16 -4.01 -7.53 4.41
CA THR A 16 -4.53 -8.10 3.17
C THR A 16 -4.34 -7.13 2.02
N SER A 17 -4.15 -7.66 0.81
CA SER A 17 -4.10 -6.87 -0.43
C SER A 17 -5.34 -5.97 -0.58
N GLN A 18 -6.52 -6.44 -0.14
CA GLN A 18 -7.75 -5.63 -0.11
C GLN A 18 -7.61 -4.42 0.81
N LYS A 19 -7.07 -4.60 2.03
CA LYS A 19 -6.86 -3.48 2.97
C LYS A 19 -5.90 -2.46 2.38
N LEU A 20 -4.83 -2.92 1.75
CA LEU A 20 -3.85 -2.07 1.06
C LEU A 20 -4.51 -1.27 -0.07
N ILE A 21 -5.40 -1.89 -0.85
CA ILE A 21 -6.12 -1.24 -1.94
C ILE A 21 -7.11 -0.21 -1.42
N SER A 22 -7.89 -0.53 -0.39
CA SER A 22 -8.78 0.47 0.23
C SER A 22 -8.00 1.68 0.73
N LEU A 23 -6.82 1.49 1.33
CA LEU A 23 -5.96 2.61 1.75
C LEU A 23 -5.48 3.46 0.56
N LEU A 24 -5.17 2.82 -0.58
CA LEU A 24 -4.81 3.53 -1.82
C LEU A 24 -5.99 4.34 -2.37
N GLU A 25 -7.17 3.74 -2.41
CA GLU A 25 -8.40 4.40 -2.86
C GLU A 25 -8.80 5.57 -1.95
N GLU A 26 -8.68 5.40 -0.62
CA GLU A 26 -8.89 6.48 0.36
C GLU A 26 -7.93 7.67 0.17
N MET A 27 -6.77 7.43 -0.44
CA MET A 27 -5.76 8.46 -0.74
C MET A 27 -5.96 9.08 -2.13
N GLY A 28 -7.05 8.74 -2.83
CA GLY A 28 -7.32 9.21 -4.19
C GLY A 28 -6.40 8.60 -5.24
N ARG A 29 -5.64 7.55 -4.89
CA ARG A 29 -4.77 6.83 -5.82
C ARG A 29 -5.57 5.69 -6.45
N SER A 30 -6.17 5.95 -7.61
CA SER A 30 -6.90 4.91 -8.36
C SER A 30 -5.94 3.82 -8.87
N VAL A 31 -5.93 2.67 -8.19
CA VAL A 31 -5.11 1.52 -8.56
C VAL A 31 -5.81 0.76 -9.69
N ARG A 32 -5.51 1.11 -10.95
CA ARG A 32 -6.21 0.53 -12.12
C ARG A 32 -5.92 -0.97 -12.34
N ARG A 33 -5.01 -1.59 -11.58
CA ARG A 33 -4.69 -3.04 -11.66
C ARG A 33 -3.99 -3.54 -10.38
N HIS A 34 -4.47 -4.65 -9.82
CA HIS A 34 -3.90 -5.36 -8.65
C HIS A 34 -2.42 -5.78 -8.80
N MET A 35 -1.90 -5.88 -10.03
CA MET A 35 -0.51 -6.25 -10.33
C MET A 35 0.35 -5.08 -10.81
N SER A 36 -0.19 -3.85 -10.82
CA SER A 36 0.62 -2.69 -11.15
C SER A 36 1.66 -2.48 -10.05
N SER A 37 2.89 -2.29 -10.49
CA SER A 37 3.97 -1.73 -9.70
C SER A 37 3.46 -0.52 -8.90
N LEU A 38 3.55 -0.61 -7.58
CA LEU A 38 3.31 0.50 -6.67
C LEU A 38 4.56 1.37 -6.66
N ASP A 39 4.38 2.66 -6.92
CA ASP A 39 5.46 3.63 -6.82
C ASP A 39 5.97 3.66 -5.38
N SER A 40 7.29 3.67 -5.21
CA SER A 40 7.93 3.61 -3.89
C SER A 40 7.42 4.72 -2.95
N LYS A 41 7.07 5.90 -3.48
CA LYS A 41 6.50 7.00 -2.67
C LYS A 41 5.17 6.61 -2.03
N VAL A 42 4.35 5.87 -2.75
CA VAL A 42 3.04 5.43 -2.26
C VAL A 42 3.20 4.29 -1.26
N ALA A 43 4.13 3.38 -1.52
CA ALA A 43 4.46 2.31 -0.59
C ALA A 43 4.90 2.88 0.77
N GLU A 44 5.74 3.92 0.75
CA GLU A 44 6.22 4.61 1.95
C GLU A 44 5.09 5.32 2.71
N GLU A 45 4.21 6.02 1.99
CA GLU A 45 3.07 6.74 2.59
C GLU A 45 2.12 5.78 3.32
N ILE A 46 1.84 4.62 2.71
CA ILE A 46 1.02 3.59 3.34
C ILE A 46 1.73 2.94 4.52
N CYS A 47 3.02 2.63 4.37
CA CYS A 47 3.82 2.06 5.46
C CYS A 47 3.75 2.97 6.70
N ARG A 48 3.88 4.29 6.49
CA ARG A 48 3.74 5.29 7.54
C ARG A 48 2.32 5.29 8.13
N LYS A 49 1.28 5.27 7.29
CA LYS A 49 -0.12 5.32 7.74
C LYS A 49 -0.53 4.06 8.53
N VAL A 50 -0.08 2.89 8.11
CA VAL A 50 -0.30 1.61 8.81
C VAL A 50 0.44 1.58 10.14
N ASN A 51 1.70 2.03 10.18
CA ASN A 51 2.49 2.08 11.41
C ASN A 51 1.96 3.12 12.42
N THR A 52 1.35 4.21 11.94
CA THR A 52 0.75 5.24 12.81
C THR A 52 -0.53 4.76 13.49
N LYS A 53 -1.33 3.93 12.82
CA LYS A 53 -2.58 3.36 13.39
C LYS A 53 -2.35 2.20 14.37
N ALA A 54 -1.11 1.73 14.57
CA ALA A 54 -0.78 0.64 15.49
C ALA A 54 -0.49 1.11 16.93
N GLN A 55 -0.67 2.40 17.25
CA GLN A 55 -0.33 3.00 18.54
C GLN A 55 -1.49 3.78 19.19
N GLU A 56 -2.74 3.60 18.73
CA GLU A 56 -3.95 4.11 19.42
C GLU A 56 -4.73 2.97 20.10
#